data_AF-A0AA50K7R3-F1
#
_entry.id   AF-A0AA50K7R3-F1
#
_cell.length_a   1.000
_cell.length_b   1.000
_cell.length_c   1.000
_cell.angle_alpha   90.00
_cell.angle_beta   90.00
_cell.angle_gamma   90.00
#
_symmetry.space_group_name_H-M   'P 1'
#
loop_
_entity.id
_entity.type
_entity.pdbx_description
1 polymer ?
#
loop_
_entity_poly.entity_id
_entity_poly.type
_entity_poly.pdbx_seq_one_letter_code
_entity_poly.pdbx_strand_id
1 'polypeptide(L)'
;EITKSVFMSQSSDIYTNLALEDWMFRNMDFSNHHVMMVWRNEPSVVIGKHQNPWLEANVPFLSERQIALARRNSGGGTVYHDRGNL
;
A
#
# COMPACT_ATOMS: atom_id res chain seq x y z
N GLU A 1 -29.50 -4.44 -6.61
CA GLU A 1 -29.07 -3.04 -6.42
C GLU A 1 -27.63 -3.05 -5.97
N ILE A 2 -26.76 -2.17 -6.47
CA ILE A 2 -25.33 -2.19 -6.17
C ILE A 2 -25.06 -1.32 -4.94
N THR A 3 -24.54 -1.91 -3.86
CA THR A 3 -24.09 -1.18 -2.68
C THR A 3 -22.76 -0.48 -2.97
N LYS A 4 -22.56 0.73 -2.43
CA LYS A 4 -21.32 1.51 -2.60
C LYS A 4 -20.79 1.94 -1.24
N SER A 5 -19.50 1.73 -0.99
CA SER A 5 -18.85 2.13 0.27
C SER A 5 -17.51 2.79 0.03
N VAL A 6 -17.19 3.77 0.87
CA VAL A 6 -15.89 4.44 0.89
C VAL A 6 -15.27 4.25 2.28
N PHE A 7 -14.08 3.69 2.33
CA PHE A 7 -13.29 3.53 3.54
C PHE A 7 -12.10 4.48 3.50
N MET A 8 -11.86 5.19 4.60
CA MET A 8 -10.67 6.02 4.78
C MET A 8 -9.85 5.45 5.93
N SER A 9 -8.66 4.92 5.62
CA SER A 9 -7.77 4.42 6.67
C SER A 9 -7.30 5.56 7.57
N GLN A 10 -7.32 5.33 8.88
CA GLN A 10 -6.77 6.24 9.88
C GLN A 10 -5.29 5.95 10.18
N SER A 11 -4.74 4.86 9.64
CA SER A 11 -3.33 4.52 9.78
C SER A 11 -2.50 5.20 8.69
N SER A 12 -1.32 5.72 9.08
CA SER A 12 -0.28 6.15 8.15
C SER A 12 0.84 5.10 7.97
N ASP A 13 0.68 3.91 8.55
CA ASP A 13 1.65 2.83 8.39
C ASP A 13 1.40 2.03 7.11
N ILE A 14 2.44 1.93 6.26
CA ILE A 14 2.39 1.25 4.97
C ILE A 14 2.03 -0.24 5.11
N TYR A 15 2.54 -0.89 6.15
CA TYR A 15 2.30 -2.32 6.36
C TYR A 15 0.85 -2.59 6.75
N THR A 16 0.33 -1.80 7.69
CA THR A 16 -1.07 -1.85 8.12
C THR A 16 -2.02 -1.61 6.95
N ASN A 17 -1.75 -0.59 6.13
CA ASN A 17 -2.63 -0.26 5.02
C ASN A 17 -2.62 -1.32 3.91
N LEU A 18 -1.45 -1.86 3.54
CA LEU A 18 -1.36 -2.99 2.60
C LEU A 18 -2.02 -4.26 3.15
N ALA A 19 -1.90 -4.51 4.45
CA ALA A 19 -2.58 -5.64 5.09
C ALA A 19 -4.11 -5.48 5.06
N LEU A 20 -4.62 -4.26 5.29
CA LEU A 20 -6.05 -3.95 5.20
C LEU A 20 -6.57 -4.12 3.78
N GLU A 21 -5.83 -3.65 2.77
CA GLU A 21 -6.15 -3.84 1.35
C GLU A 21 -6.27 -5.33 1.02
N ASP A 22 -5.26 -6.14 1.37
CA ASP A 22 -5.27 -7.58 1.09
C ASP A 22 -6.40 -8.29 1.86
N TRP A 23 -6.67 -7.90 3.11
CA TRP A 23 -7.77 -8.45 3.87
C TRP A 23 -9.12 -8.13 3.23
N MET A 24 -9.37 -6.88 2.84
CA MET A 24 -10.60 -6.49 2.14
C MET A 24 -10.75 -7.30 0.86
N PHE A 25 -9.69 -7.41 0.05
CA PHE A 25 -9.71 -8.14 -1.21
C PHE A 25 -10.04 -9.63 -1.03
N ARG A 26 -9.57 -10.27 0.05
CA ARG A 26 -9.80 -11.70 0.31
C ARG A 26 -11.12 -12.01 0.99
N ASN A 27 -11.68 -11.07 1.75
CA ASN A 27 -12.78 -11.36 2.68
C ASN A 27 -14.10 -10.68 2.31
N MET A 28 -14.10 -9.65 1.46
CA MET A 28 -15.32 -8.98 1.02
C MET A 28 -15.89 -9.63 -0.25
N ASP A 29 -17.22 -9.63 -0.37
CA ASP A 29 -17.91 -9.98 -1.61
C ASP A 29 -18.10 -8.72 -2.47
N PHE A 30 -17.48 -8.70 -3.65
CA PHE A 30 -17.56 -7.58 -4.59
C PHE A 30 -18.61 -7.79 -5.69
N SER A 31 -19.39 -8.87 -5.65
CA SER A 31 -20.33 -9.24 -6.73
C SER A 31 -21.45 -8.20 -6.94
N ASN A 32 -21.89 -7.53 -5.87
CA ASN A 32 -22.86 -6.42 -5.91
C ASN A 32 -22.45 -5.26 -4.98
N HIS A 33 -21.16 -5.14 -4.66
CA HIS A 33 -20.63 -4.14 -3.73
C HIS A 33 -19.38 -3.48 -4.32
N HIS A 34 -19.48 -2.19 -4.62
CA HIS A 34 -18.34 -1.39 -5.03
C HIS A 34 -17.70 -0.71 -3.81
N VAL A 35 -16.39 -0.88 -3.69
CA VAL A 35 -15.60 -0.37 -2.56
C VAL A 35 -14.49 0.53 -3.07
N MET A 36 -14.35 1.70 -2.45
CA MET A 36 -13.18 2.56 -2.60
C MET A 36 -12.47 2.66 -1.25
N MET A 37 -11.19 2.32 -1.21
CA MET A 37 -10.34 2.51 -0.04
C MET A 37 -9.36 3.65 -0.32
N VAL A 38 -9.33 4.64 0.57
CA VAL A 38 -8.42 5.78 0.51
C VAL A 38 -7.48 5.72 1.72
N TRP A 39 -6.19 5.86 1.48
CA TRP A 39 -5.17 5.75 2.51
C TRP A 39 -3.93 6.54 2.12
N ARG A 40 -3.16 6.99 3.12
CA ARG A 40 -1.89 7.70 2.95
C ARG A 40 -0.86 7.11 3.89
N ASN A 41 0.42 7.29 3.58
CA ASN A 41 1.49 6.67 4.35
C ASN A 41 2.51 7.70 4.84
N GLU A 42 3.19 7.39 5.94
CA GLU A 42 4.50 7.97 6.24
C GLU A 42 5.51 7.62 5.14
N PRO A 43 6.65 8.35 5.07
CA PRO A 43 7.75 8.06 4.17
C PRO A 43 8.03 6.57 4.01
N SER A 44 7.77 6.06 2.80
CA SER A 44 7.93 4.64 2.49
C SER A 44 8.25 4.41 1.02
N VAL A 45 9.06 3.39 0.74
CA VAL A 45 9.30 2.86 -0.59
C VAL A 45 8.50 1.57 -0.75
N VAL A 46 7.67 1.52 -1.78
CA VAL A 46 6.79 0.39 -2.08
C VAL A 46 7.20 -0.25 -3.39
N ILE A 47 7.80 -1.44 -3.31
CA ILE A 47 8.18 -2.24 -4.49
C ILE A 47 7.02 -3.14 -4.92
N GLY A 48 6.97 -3.43 -6.22
CA GLY A 48 6.05 -4.41 -6.81
C GLY A 48 6.36 -5.84 -6.38
N LYS A 49 5.35 -6.71 -6.46
CA LYS A 49 5.42 -8.11 -6.02
C LYS A 49 6.65 -8.88 -6.52
N HIS A 50 7.09 -8.63 -7.76
CA HIS A 50 8.15 -9.38 -8.42
C HIS A 50 9.50 -8.65 -8.51
N GLN A 51 9.66 -7.51 -7.84
CA GLN A 51 10.88 -6.71 -7.92
C GLN A 51 11.95 -7.13 -6.90
N ASN A 52 13.21 -6.85 -7.21
CA ASN A 52 14.33 -7.02 -6.30
C ASN A 52 14.61 -5.68 -5.56
N PRO A 53 14.44 -5.60 -4.23
CA PRO A 53 14.61 -4.35 -3.48
C PRO A 53 16.00 -3.73 -3.63
N TRP A 54 17.05 -4.54 -3.79
CA TRP A 54 18.44 -4.07 -3.92
C TRP A 54 18.74 -3.41 -5.26
N LEU A 55 17.94 -3.66 -6.30
CA LEU A 55 18.07 -3.00 -7.61
C LEU A 55 17.23 -1.73 -7.71
N GLU A 56 16.21 -1.61 -6.86
CA GLU A 56 15.16 -0.61 -6.98
C GLU A 56 15.32 0.55 -6.00
N ALA A 57 16.01 0.32 -4.88
CA ALA A 57 16.16 1.30 -3.82
C ALA A 57 17.52 1.21 -3.13
N ASN A 58 17.97 2.34 -2.60
CA ASN A 58 19.14 2.40 -1.72
C ASN A 58 18.74 1.91 -0.31
N VAL A 59 18.69 0.60 -0.11
CA VAL A 59 18.24 -0.03 1.15
C VAL A 59 19.01 0.46 2.39
N PRO A 60 20.35 0.63 2.36
CA PRO A 60 21.08 1.24 3.48
C PRO A 60 20.56 2.63 3.86
N PHE A 61 20.37 3.51 2.86
CA PHE A 61 19.84 4.86 3.09
C PHE A 61 18.42 4.84 3.69
N LEU A 62 17.55 3.94 3.22
CA LEU A 62 16.20 3.80 3.77
C LEU A 62 16.24 3.41 5.25
N SER A 63 17.10 2.44 5.59
CA SER A 63 17.29 1.99 6.97
C SER A 63 17.83 3.10 7.87
N GLU A 64 18.84 3.85 7.42
CA GLU A 64 19.42 4.97 8.17
C GLU A 64 18.43 6.10 8.41
N ARG A 65 17.53 6.35 7.45
CA ARG A 65 16.50 7.40 7.51
C ARG A 65 15.18 6.96 8.12
N GLN A 66 15.08 5.70 8.57
CA GLN A 66 13.84 5.10 9.08
C GLN A 66 12.67 5.21 8.08
N ILE A 67 12.96 5.12 6.79
CA ILE A 67 11.97 5.07 5.71
C ILE A 67 11.57 3.61 5.51
N ALA A 68 10.27 3.32 5.60
CA ALA A 68 9.80 1.95 5.50
C ALA A 68 10.02 1.39 4.09
N LEU A 69 10.42 0.12 3.98
CA LEU A 69 10.48 -0.62 2.72
C LEU A 69 9.40 -1.70 2.74
N ALA A 70 8.46 -1.65 1.79
CA ALA A 70 7.34 -2.57 1.71
C ALA A 70 7.23 -3.19 0.32
N ARG A 71 6.67 -4.41 0.25
CA ARG A 71 6.33 -5.09 -1.01
C ARG A 71 4.82 -5.24 -1.08
N ARG A 72 4.20 -4.73 -2.14
CA ARG A 72 2.75 -4.86 -2.37
C ARG A 72 2.41 -6.16 -3.11
N ASN A 73 1.14 -6.56 -3.05
CA ASN A 73 0.63 -7.77 -3.71
C ASN A 73 0.41 -7.61 -5.22
N SER A 74 0.31 -6.38 -5.72
CA SER A 74 0.23 -6.10 -7.16
C SER A 74 1.63 -6.06 -7.81
N GLY A 75 1.65 -6.27 -9.13
CA GLY A 75 2.86 -6.07 -9.95
C GLY A 75 3.18 -4.60 -10.17
N GLY A 76 3.96 -4.29 -11.22
CA GLY A 76 4.39 -2.93 -11.56
C GLY A 76 5.73 -2.54 -10.93
N GLY A 77 6.04 -1.24 -10.97
CA GLY A 77 7.34 -0.69 -10.55
C GLY A 77 7.40 -0.21 -9.10
N THR A 78 8.52 0.39 -8.73
CA THR A 78 8.78 0.94 -7.40
C THR A 78 8.29 2.37 -7.30
N VAL A 79 7.65 2.72 -6.19
CA VAL A 79 7.17 4.09 -5.91
C VAL A 79 7.57 4.53 -4.51
N TYR A 80 7.67 5.84 -4.31
CA TYR A 80 7.86 6.46 -3.01
C TYR A 80 6.55 7.11 -2.57
N HIS A 81 6.16 6.87 -1.33
CA HIS A 81 4.98 7.46 -0.70
C HIS A 81 5.38 8.37 0.45
N ASP A 82 4.64 9.47 0.59
CA ASP A 82 4.60 10.30 1.79
C ASP A 82 3.19 10.89 2.00
N ARG A 83 3.05 11.82 2.95
CA ARG A 83 1.77 12.46 3.28
C ARG A 83 1.23 13.39 2.18
N GLY A 84 2.07 13.77 1.21
CA GLY A 84 1.73 14.55 0.03
C GLY A 84 1.19 13.71 -1.13
N ASN A 85 1.30 12.38 -1.04
CA ASN A 85 0.68 11.45 -1.98
C ASN A 85 -0.63 10.90 -1.41
N LEU A 86 -1.63 10.73 -2.28
CA LEU A 86 -2.87 10.01 -2.03
C LEU A 86 -2.94 8.81 -2.97
#